data_AF-A0A946HYP7-F1
#
_entry.id   AF-A0A946HYP7-F1
#
_cell.length_a   1.000
_cell.length_b   1.000
_cell.length_c   1.000
_cell.angle_alpha   90.00
_cell.angle_beta   90.00
_cell.angle_gamma   90.00
#
_symmetry.space_group_name_H-M   'P 1'
#
loop_
_entity.id
_entity.type
_entity.pdbx_description
1 polymer ?
#
loop_
_entity_poly.entity_id
_entity_poly.type
_entity_poly.pdbx_seq_one_letter_code
_entity_poly.pdbx_strand_id
1 'polypeptide(L)'
;MKKYEPNFNDRLGAAAKAKQALVEKARANAPSNDPKFAEKLAARKAAAEERKARSAERRAARLAEKEAKLAEKARLIEEAAAREIAAIEERKAARDAKYAARKARQKR
;
A
#
# COMPACT_ATOMS: atom_id res chain seq x y z
N MET A 1 59.76 -13.93 32.33
CA MET A 1 59.67 -13.77 30.86
C MET A 1 59.18 -12.37 30.54
N LYS A 2 59.93 -11.61 29.73
CA LYS A 2 59.58 -10.22 29.37
C LYS A 2 58.41 -10.24 28.38
N LYS A 3 57.32 -9.54 28.69
CA LYS A 3 56.15 -9.45 27.79
C LYS A 3 56.56 -8.69 26.53
N TYR A 4 56.33 -9.29 25.36
CA TYR A 4 56.53 -8.60 24.09
C TYR A 4 55.40 -7.60 23.87
N GLU A 5 55.75 -6.33 23.76
CA GLU A 5 54.81 -5.27 23.40
C GLU A 5 54.97 -4.95 21.90
N PRO A 6 53.91 -5.12 21.08
CA PRO A 6 53.99 -4.84 19.66
C PRO A 6 54.22 -3.35 19.42
N ASN A 7 55.27 -3.02 18.67
CA ASN A 7 55.57 -1.65 18.27
C ASN A 7 54.63 -1.18 17.14
N PHE A 8 54.73 0.08 16.74
CA PHE A 8 53.85 0.68 15.72
C PHE A 8 53.91 -0.06 14.36
N ASN A 9 55.11 -0.45 13.92
CA ASN A 9 55.28 -1.17 12.65
C ASN A 9 54.69 -2.58 12.72
N ASP A 10 54.79 -3.25 13.87
CA ASP A 10 54.15 -4.57 14.09
C ASP A 10 52.63 -4.47 13.98
N ARG A 11 52.03 -3.39 14.52
CA ARG A 11 50.59 -3.13 14.43
C ARG A 11 50.14 -2.81 13.01
N LEU A 12 50.91 -2.01 12.26
CA LEU A 12 50.63 -1.74 10.85
C LEU A 12 50.70 -3.01 9.99
N GLY A 13 51.72 -3.83 10.20
CA GLY A 13 51.86 -5.12 9.52
C GLY A 13 50.71 -6.07 9.84
N ALA A 14 50.30 -6.15 11.11
CA ALA A 14 49.14 -6.94 11.53
C ALA A 14 47.83 -6.44 10.89
N ALA A 15 47.62 -5.12 10.83
CA ALA A 15 46.44 -4.53 10.20
C ALA A 15 46.39 -4.78 8.68
N ALA A 16 47.53 -4.69 7.99
CA ALA A 16 47.62 -5.01 6.56
C ALA A 16 47.30 -6.48 6.29
N LYS A 17 47.89 -7.40 7.07
CA LYS A 17 47.60 -8.84 6.99
C LYS A 17 46.13 -9.16 7.29
N ALA A 18 45.54 -8.49 8.29
CA ALA A 18 44.12 -8.65 8.60
C ALA A 18 43.22 -8.20 7.44
N LYS A 19 43.54 -7.06 6.79
CA LYS A 19 42.82 -6.61 5.59
C LYS A 19 42.96 -7.59 4.43
N GLN A 20 44.16 -8.10 4.17
CA GLN A 20 44.38 -9.11 3.14
C GLN A 20 43.56 -10.37 3.40
N ALA A 21 43.59 -10.89 4.63
CA ALA A 21 42.80 -12.06 5.03
C ALA A 21 41.28 -11.83 4.86
N LEU A 22 40.78 -10.63 5.16
CA LEU A 22 39.37 -10.29 4.94
C LEU A 22 39.01 -10.27 3.44
N VAL A 23 39.86 -9.70 2.60
CA VAL A 23 39.65 -9.67 1.15
C VAL A 23 39.71 -11.07 0.56
N GLU A 24 40.65 -11.90 0.98
CA GLU A 24 40.76 -13.30 0.55
C GLU A 24 39.54 -14.10 0.98
N LYS A 25 39.08 -13.94 2.22
CA LYS A 25 37.84 -14.56 2.71
C LYS A 25 36.61 -14.10 1.93
N ALA A 26 36.53 -12.83 1.57
CA ALA A 26 35.43 -12.30 0.75
C ALA A 26 35.47 -12.85 -0.69
N ARG A 27 36.67 -12.96 -1.28
CA ARG A 27 36.86 -13.59 -2.60
C ARG A 27 36.52 -15.07 -2.59
N ALA A 28 36.90 -15.80 -1.54
CA ALA A 28 36.57 -17.22 -1.39
C ALA A 28 35.05 -17.43 -1.28
N ASN A 29 34.37 -16.56 -0.53
CA ASN A 29 32.92 -16.57 -0.36
C ASN A 29 32.15 -15.82 -1.46
N ALA A 30 32.82 -15.42 -2.55
CA ALA A 30 32.17 -14.70 -3.62
C ALA A 30 31.04 -15.56 -4.22
N PRO A 31 29.86 -14.99 -4.50
CA PRO A 31 28.74 -15.73 -5.07
C PRO A 31 29.05 -16.40 -6.42
N SER A 32 30.06 -15.88 -7.15
CA SER A 32 30.58 -16.48 -8.39
C SER A 32 31.19 -17.87 -8.18
N ASN A 33 31.59 -18.21 -6.96
CA ASN A 33 32.22 -19.48 -6.63
C ASN A 33 31.22 -20.55 -6.17
N ASP A 34 29.96 -20.19 -5.89
CA ASP A 34 28.89 -21.15 -5.57
C ASP A 34 28.14 -21.52 -6.87
N PRO A 35 28.28 -22.75 -7.40
CA PRO A 35 27.58 -23.16 -8.61
C PRO A 35 26.05 -23.11 -8.46
N LYS A 36 25.52 -23.20 -7.23
CA LYS A 36 24.07 -23.11 -6.96
C LYS A 36 23.59 -21.66 -6.84
N PHE A 37 24.47 -20.66 -6.85
CA PHE A 37 24.07 -19.26 -6.71
C PHE A 37 23.24 -18.78 -7.90
N ALA A 38 23.64 -19.17 -9.12
CA ALA A 38 22.90 -18.84 -10.34
C ALA A 38 21.48 -19.44 -10.31
N GLU A 39 21.34 -20.69 -9.88
CA GLU A 39 20.05 -21.38 -9.73
C GLU A 39 19.17 -20.69 -8.68
N LYS A 40 19.71 -20.37 -7.51
CA LYS A 40 18.98 -19.65 -6.45
C LYS A 40 18.53 -18.26 -6.91
N LEU A 41 19.36 -17.56 -7.67
CA LEU A 41 19.03 -16.25 -8.23
C LEU A 41 17.89 -16.36 -9.26
N ALA A 42 17.97 -17.36 -10.16
CA ALA A 42 16.92 -17.62 -11.14
C ALA A 42 15.59 -17.98 -10.46
N ALA A 43 15.60 -18.86 -9.46
CA ALA A 43 14.42 -19.22 -8.68
C ALA A 43 13.81 -18.02 -7.95
N ARG A 44 14.64 -17.15 -7.35
CA ARG A 44 14.18 -15.91 -6.70
C ARG A 44 13.56 -14.94 -7.69
N LYS A 45 14.16 -14.77 -8.88
CA LYS A 45 13.63 -13.92 -9.94
C LYS A 45 12.28 -14.43 -10.45
N ALA A 46 12.17 -15.73 -10.75
CA ALA A 46 10.90 -16.33 -11.18
C ALA A 46 9.80 -16.13 -10.13
N ALA A 47 10.08 -16.43 -8.86
CA ALA A 47 9.13 -16.21 -7.78
C ALA A 47 8.77 -14.73 -7.57
N ALA A 48 9.70 -13.79 -7.83
CA ALA A 48 9.44 -12.37 -7.76
C ALA A 48 8.51 -11.90 -8.89
N GLU A 49 8.73 -12.36 -10.11
CA GLU A 49 7.86 -12.05 -11.26
C GLU A 49 6.45 -12.60 -11.07
N GLU A 50 6.30 -13.85 -10.61
CA GLU A 50 4.98 -14.42 -10.29
C GLU A 50 4.25 -13.62 -9.20
N ARG A 51 4.96 -13.20 -8.16
CA ARG A 51 4.38 -12.35 -7.10
C ARG A 51 3.98 -10.99 -7.66
N LYS A 52 4.80 -10.41 -8.54
CA LYS A 52 4.53 -9.11 -9.18
C LYS A 52 3.28 -9.20 -10.04
N ALA A 53 3.15 -10.22 -10.88
CA ALA A 53 1.96 -10.49 -11.70
C ALA A 53 0.69 -10.60 -10.84
N ARG A 54 0.69 -11.50 -9.83
CA ARG A 54 -0.44 -11.64 -8.88
C ARG A 54 -0.75 -10.35 -8.13
N SER A 55 0.26 -9.55 -7.79
CA SER A 55 0.05 -8.27 -7.11
C SER A 55 -0.58 -7.22 -8.03
N ALA A 56 -0.20 -7.21 -9.32
CA ALA A 56 -0.73 -6.30 -10.32
C ALA A 56 -2.21 -6.59 -10.60
N GLU A 57 -2.56 -7.86 -10.80
CA GLU A 57 -3.94 -8.31 -10.97
C GLU A 57 -4.81 -7.93 -9.76
N ARG A 58 -4.35 -8.23 -8.54
CA ARG A 58 -5.08 -7.85 -7.32
C ARG A 58 -5.23 -6.34 -7.15
N ARG A 59 -4.23 -5.56 -7.56
CA ARG A 59 -4.32 -4.09 -7.50
C ARG A 59 -5.33 -3.56 -8.51
N ALA A 60 -5.32 -4.08 -9.73
CA ALA A 60 -6.30 -3.73 -10.76
C ALA A 60 -7.74 -4.06 -10.31
N ALA A 61 -7.96 -5.26 -9.79
CA ALA A 61 -9.28 -5.66 -9.26
C ALA A 61 -9.74 -4.76 -8.10
N ARG A 62 -8.85 -4.43 -7.16
CA ARG A 62 -9.16 -3.52 -6.05
C ARG A 62 -9.46 -2.09 -6.50
N LEU A 63 -8.80 -1.61 -7.56
CA LEU A 63 -9.09 -0.28 -8.12
C LEU A 63 -10.48 -0.26 -8.75
N ALA A 64 -10.79 -1.25 -9.59
CA ALA A 64 -12.12 -1.39 -10.21
C ALA A 64 -13.23 -1.50 -9.15
N GLU A 65 -13.03 -2.29 -8.09
CA GLU A 65 -14.00 -2.42 -7.00
C GLU A 65 -14.20 -1.10 -6.24
N LYS A 66 -13.12 -0.36 -5.99
CA LYS A 66 -13.20 0.96 -5.33
C LYS A 66 -13.95 1.97 -6.19
N GLU A 67 -13.67 2.01 -7.48
CA GLU A 67 -14.36 2.89 -8.42
C GLU A 67 -15.85 2.57 -8.49
N ALA A 68 -16.22 1.29 -8.58
CA ALA A 68 -17.62 0.86 -8.56
C ALA A 68 -18.33 1.27 -7.26
N LYS A 69 -17.68 1.07 -6.10
CA LYS A 69 -18.23 1.48 -4.80
C LYS A 69 -18.39 2.99 -4.65
N LEU A 70 -17.45 3.78 -5.20
CA LEU A 70 -17.55 5.23 -5.18
C LEU A 70 -18.69 5.72 -6.08
N ALA A 71 -18.82 5.15 -7.28
CA ALA A 71 -19.92 5.45 -8.19
C ALA A 71 -21.27 5.09 -7.56
N GLU A 72 -21.40 3.91 -6.95
CA GLU A 72 -22.63 3.50 -6.26
C GLU A 72 -22.97 4.45 -5.12
N LYS A 73 -22.00 4.79 -4.26
CA LYS A 73 -22.21 5.75 -3.18
C LYS A 73 -22.65 7.12 -3.67
N ALA A 74 -22.05 7.62 -4.75
CA ALA A 74 -22.45 8.88 -5.35
C ALA A 74 -23.93 8.84 -5.81
N ARG A 75 -24.33 7.76 -6.48
CA ARG A 75 -25.73 7.57 -6.92
C ARG A 75 -26.70 7.50 -5.75
N LEU A 76 -26.35 6.80 -4.67
CA LEU A 76 -27.18 6.71 -3.47
C LEU A 76 -27.32 8.06 -2.77
N ILE A 77 -26.28 8.88 -2.75
CA ILE A 77 -26.32 10.24 -2.18
C ILE A 77 -27.22 11.14 -3.03
N GLU A 78 -27.08 11.12 -4.36
CA GLU A 78 -27.93 11.89 -5.27
C GLU A 78 -29.40 11.48 -5.16
N GLU A 79 -29.67 10.17 -5.11
CA GLU A 79 -31.03 9.65 -4.95
C GLU A 79 -31.63 10.04 -3.60
N ALA A 80 -30.85 9.94 -2.51
CA ALA A 80 -31.30 10.35 -1.19
C ALA A 80 -31.63 11.85 -1.15
N ALA A 81 -30.79 12.70 -1.75
CA ALA A 81 -31.02 14.13 -1.83
C ALA A 81 -32.30 14.44 -2.65
N ALA A 82 -32.50 13.78 -3.78
CA ALA A 82 -33.71 13.96 -4.59
C ALA A 82 -34.98 13.53 -3.83
N ARG A 83 -34.93 12.40 -3.11
CA ARG A 83 -36.03 11.93 -2.27
C ARG A 83 -36.33 12.91 -1.12
N GLU A 84 -35.31 13.49 -0.51
CA GLU A 84 -35.49 14.47 0.57
C GLU A 84 -36.15 15.76 0.06
N ILE A 85 -35.72 16.25 -1.11
CA ILE A 85 -36.34 17.41 -1.76
C ILE A 85 -37.82 17.14 -2.05
N ALA A 86 -38.14 16.00 -2.67
CA ALA A 86 -39.52 15.61 -2.95
C ALA A 86 -40.36 15.51 -1.66
N ALA A 87 -39.81 14.90 -0.59
CA ALA A 87 -40.50 14.81 0.69
C ALA A 87 -40.75 16.19 1.34
N ILE A 88 -39.83 17.15 1.16
CA ILE A 88 -40.02 18.53 1.63
C ILE A 88 -41.14 19.22 0.84
N GLU A 89 -41.18 19.05 -0.48
CA GLU A 89 -42.22 19.60 -1.34
C GLU A 89 -43.60 19.03 -1.01
N GLU A 90 -43.72 17.72 -0.83
CA GLU A 90 -44.95 17.07 -0.40
C GLU A 90 -45.44 17.60 0.96
N ARG A 91 -44.53 17.76 1.93
CA ARG A 91 -44.87 18.32 3.25
C ARG A 91 -45.35 19.76 3.16
N LYS A 92 -44.77 20.57 2.28
CA LYS A 92 -45.21 21.95 2.01
C LYS A 92 -46.61 21.94 1.40
N ALA A 93 -46.82 21.17 0.34
CA ALA A 93 -48.12 21.04 -0.31
C ALA A 93 -49.23 20.59 0.66
N ALA A 94 -48.94 19.60 1.52
CA ALA A 94 -49.87 19.14 2.55
C ALA A 94 -50.20 20.24 3.58
N ARG A 95 -49.20 21.05 3.98
CA ARG A 95 -49.40 22.17 4.89
C ARG A 95 -50.26 23.26 4.25
N ASP A 96 -50.00 23.61 3.01
CA ASP A 96 -50.74 24.64 2.28
C ASP A 96 -52.19 24.22 2.04
N ALA A 97 -52.42 22.95 1.70
CA ALA A 97 -53.77 22.38 1.60
C ALA A 97 -54.52 22.46 2.95
N LYS A 98 -53.85 22.14 4.06
CA LYS A 98 -54.44 22.25 5.40
C LYS A 98 -54.76 23.70 5.78
N TYR A 99 -53.88 24.63 5.43
CA TYR A 99 -54.10 26.06 5.67
C TYR A 99 -55.28 26.60 4.85
N ALA A 100 -55.36 26.25 3.56
CA ALA A 100 -56.47 26.59 2.68
C ALA A 100 -57.80 26.03 3.22
N ALA A 101 -57.83 24.76 3.62
CA ALA A 101 -59.03 24.14 4.22
C ALA A 101 -59.46 24.85 5.51
N ARG A 102 -58.52 25.23 6.39
CA ARG A 102 -58.82 25.99 7.61
C ARG A 102 -59.40 27.37 7.29
N LYS A 103 -58.81 28.10 6.36
CA LYS A 103 -59.30 29.42 5.92
C LYS A 103 -60.71 29.33 5.32
N ALA A 104 -60.97 28.32 4.50
CA ALA A 104 -62.29 28.08 3.93
C ALA A 104 -63.36 27.81 5.00
N ARG A 105 -63.01 27.11 6.09
CA ARG A 105 -63.90 26.89 7.24
C ARG A 105 -64.17 28.16 8.04
N GLN A 106 -63.20 29.06 8.17
CA GLN A 106 -63.36 30.33 8.91
C GLN A 106 -64.14 31.41 8.14
N LYS A 107 -64.21 31.29 6.81
CA LYS A 107 -64.92 32.25 5.94
C LYS A 107 -66.39 31.86 5.70
N ARG A 108 -66.74 30.62 6.01
CA ARG A 108 -68.14 30.16 6.14
C ARG A 108 -68.65 30.53 7.52
#